data_AF-A0A7Y3K8G8-F1
#
_entry.id   AF-A0A7Y3K8G8-F1
#
_cell.length_a   1.000
_cell.length_b   1.000
_cell.length_c   1.000
_cell.angle_alpha   90.00
_cell.angle_beta   90.00
_cell.angle_gamma   90.00
#
_symmetry.space_group_name_H-M   'P 1'
#
loop_
_entity.id
_entity.type
_entity.pdbx_description
1 polymer ?
#
loop_
_entity_poly.entity_id
_entity_poly.type
_entity_poly.pdbx_seq_one_letter_code
_entity_poly.pdbx_strand_id
1 'polypeptide(L)'
;MNRRQLYHAITAVMAALWAGLGLYGGSQVFGAPASYPLFSWRHVPTYADLGSYTGFTPAEAKFLATHFSALSIEKGQGMALEKPGKPPNGEADFLRTARQLKTFNPKVCVLFYWNARRFFPFYQADKTVENAWISNKTRHASMVHHTPWGWAIRNSWYRGKPQGGEYVMSNPGFQKWWVNIAVGMAAHRSVDGIFVDGTIPPATSSPKTKAACLSLVQRLHDKLSGLNKPNLILLNGLEDCLNNTGMD
;
A
#
# COMPACT_ATOMS: atom_id res chain seq x y z
N MET A 1 49.77 -31.27 7.38
CA MET A 1 49.78 -29.79 7.28
C MET A 1 49.44 -29.23 8.66
N ASN A 2 50.32 -28.45 9.28
CA ASN A 2 50.05 -27.94 10.64
C ASN A 2 49.13 -26.70 10.60
N ARG A 3 48.45 -26.39 11.72
CA ARG A 3 47.44 -25.31 11.78
C ARG A 3 47.96 -23.96 11.25
N ARG A 4 49.24 -23.62 11.40
CA ARG A 4 49.80 -22.36 10.89
C ARG A 4 49.88 -22.32 9.36
N GLN A 5 50.18 -23.44 8.71
CA GLN A 5 50.19 -23.54 7.24
C GLN A 5 48.79 -23.44 6.64
N LEU A 6 47.76 -23.93 7.36
CA LEU A 6 46.36 -23.77 6.95
C LEU A 6 45.89 -22.31 7.07
N TYR A 7 46.28 -21.59 8.13
CA TYR A 7 45.95 -20.16 8.27
C TYR A 7 46.61 -19.30 7.19
N HIS A 8 47.89 -19.52 6.87
CA HIS A 8 48.54 -18.75 5.79
C HIS A 8 47.96 -19.04 4.40
N ALA A 9 47.53 -20.28 4.13
CA ALA A 9 46.86 -20.62 2.87
C ALA A 9 45.47 -19.97 2.76
N ILE A 10 44.69 -19.92 3.85
CA ILE A 10 43.37 -19.27 3.88
C ILE A 10 43.49 -17.75 3.72
N THR A 11 44.46 -17.11 4.37
CA THR A 11 44.67 -15.66 4.24
C THR A 11 45.13 -15.26 2.83
N ALA A 12 45.96 -16.10 2.17
CA ALA A 12 46.41 -15.84 0.80
C ALA A 12 45.28 -15.98 -0.24
N VAL A 13 44.37 -16.94 -0.07
CA VAL A 13 43.20 -17.11 -0.96
C VAL A 13 42.20 -15.96 -0.80
N MET A 14 42.01 -15.45 0.43
CA MET A 14 41.12 -14.31 0.68
C MET A 14 41.68 -12.99 0.15
N ALA A 15 43.00 -12.78 0.20
CA ALA A 15 43.64 -11.59 -0.39
C ALA A 15 43.60 -11.60 -1.93
N ALA A 16 43.73 -12.77 -2.56
CA ALA A 16 43.60 -12.90 -4.02
C ALA A 16 42.15 -12.69 -4.50
N LEU A 17 41.15 -13.10 -3.71
CA LEU A 17 39.73 -12.83 -4.00
C LEU A 17 39.38 -11.34 -3.87
N TRP A 18 40.03 -10.59 -2.98
CA TRP A 18 39.83 -9.14 -2.88
C TRP A 18 40.55 -8.34 -3.97
N ALA A 19 41.73 -8.77 -4.42
CA ALA A 19 42.44 -8.13 -5.52
C ALA A 19 41.73 -8.35 -6.88
N GLY A 20 41.00 -9.45 -7.06
CA GLY A 20 40.21 -9.73 -8.26
C GLY A 20 38.91 -8.91 -8.39
N LEU A 21 38.37 -8.39 -7.28
CA LEU A 21 37.16 -7.54 -7.27
C LEU A 21 37.45 -6.03 -7.43
N GLY A 22 38.72 -5.62 -7.42
CA GLY A 22 39.12 -4.21 -7.49
C GLY A 22 39.06 -3.55 -8.87
N LEU A 23 38.65 -4.25 -9.93
CA LEU A 23 38.61 -3.72 -11.30
C LEU A 23 37.22 -3.53 -11.90
N TYR A 24 36.14 -3.73 -11.13
CA TYR A 24 34.79 -3.33 -11.54
C TYR A 24 34.32 -2.11 -10.73
N GLY A 25 34.94 -0.96 -11.01
CA GLY A 25 34.44 0.37 -10.62
C GLY A 25 33.17 0.80 -11.36
N GLY A 26 32.35 -0.15 -11.80
CA GLY A 26 30.98 0.11 -12.24
C GLY A 26 30.09 -0.08 -11.04
N SER A 27 29.51 1.00 -10.53
CA SER A 27 28.40 0.93 -9.59
C SER A 27 27.34 0.01 -10.19
N GLN A 28 27.26 -1.23 -9.73
CA GLN A 28 26.14 -2.11 -10.02
C GLN A 28 24.94 -1.44 -9.36
N VAL A 29 24.26 -0.58 -10.11
CA VAL A 29 22.90 -0.16 -9.77
C VAL A 29 22.11 -1.45 -9.88
N PHE A 30 21.84 -2.10 -8.75
CA PHE A 30 20.86 -3.16 -8.69
C PHE A 30 19.56 -2.57 -9.22
N GLY A 31 19.22 -2.92 -10.47
CA GLY A 31 18.05 -2.39 -11.15
C GLY A 31 16.82 -2.89 -10.44
N ALA A 32 16.27 -2.07 -9.54
CA ALA A 32 14.96 -2.34 -8.97
C ALA A 32 13.94 -2.40 -10.13
N PRO A 33 12.93 -3.29 -10.08
CA PRO A 33 11.88 -3.30 -11.09
C PRO A 33 11.27 -1.91 -11.24
N ALA A 34 10.77 -1.55 -12.43
CA ALA A 34 10.33 -0.17 -12.74
C ALA A 34 9.29 0.43 -11.76
N SER A 35 8.60 -0.40 -10.97
CA SER A 35 7.63 0.00 -9.94
C SER A 35 8.23 0.29 -8.56
N TYR A 36 9.50 -0.01 -8.34
CA TYR A 36 10.18 0.18 -7.06
C TYR A 36 11.00 1.48 -7.10
N PRO A 37 11.10 2.20 -5.96
CA PRO A 37 12.06 3.28 -5.80
C PRO A 37 13.48 2.87 -6.23
N LEU A 38 14.18 3.76 -6.94
CA LEU A 38 15.60 3.57 -7.19
C LEU A 38 16.35 3.69 -5.86
N PHE A 39 16.98 2.59 -5.43
CA PHE A 39 17.79 2.59 -4.22
C PHE A 39 19.21 3.09 -4.52
N SER A 40 19.74 3.96 -3.64
CA SER A 40 21.13 4.40 -3.66
C SER A 40 21.65 4.65 -2.26
N TRP A 41 22.85 4.17 -1.95
CA TRP A 41 23.54 4.55 -0.72
C TRP A 41 23.90 6.04 -0.64
N ARG A 42 23.89 6.74 -1.78
CA ARG A 42 24.11 8.20 -1.85
C ARG A 42 22.86 9.00 -1.53
N HIS A 43 21.68 8.42 -1.76
CA HIS A 43 20.40 9.09 -1.52
C HIS A 43 19.36 8.07 -1.05
N VAL A 44 19.02 8.14 0.23
CA VAL A 44 18.01 7.26 0.83
C VAL A 44 16.65 7.58 0.21
N PRO A 45 15.95 6.58 -0.37
CA PRO A 45 14.60 6.79 -0.88
C PRO A 45 13.66 7.26 0.22
N THR A 46 12.96 8.37 -0.02
CA THR A 46 11.95 8.91 0.89
C THR A 46 10.56 8.46 0.45
N TYR A 47 9.73 8.16 1.44
CA TYR A 47 8.31 7.83 1.27
C TYR A 47 7.45 8.86 2.00
N ALA A 48 6.30 9.18 1.43
CA ALA A 48 5.26 9.91 2.15
C ALA A 48 3.88 9.27 1.92
N ASP A 49 3.06 9.36 2.97
CA ASP A 49 1.65 8.99 2.97
C ASP A 49 0.84 10.25 3.28
N LEU A 50 0.06 10.70 2.31
CA LEU A 50 -0.69 11.94 2.44
C LEU A 50 -1.88 12.04 1.49
N GLY A 51 -2.73 13.02 1.75
CA GLY A 51 -3.79 13.42 0.83
C GLY A 51 -4.13 14.90 1.04
N SER A 52 -4.73 15.49 0.02
CA SER A 52 -5.30 16.83 0.05
C SER A 52 -6.78 16.74 -0.31
N TYR A 53 -7.65 17.19 0.58
CA TYR A 53 -9.10 17.19 0.36
C TYR A 53 -9.50 17.97 -0.90
N THR A 54 -8.78 19.07 -1.19
CA THR A 54 -8.97 19.91 -2.37
C THR A 54 -8.13 19.47 -3.58
N GLY A 55 -7.36 18.40 -3.45
CA GLY A 55 -6.35 17.99 -4.43
C GLY A 55 -5.07 18.82 -4.35
N PHE A 56 -4.02 18.35 -5.04
CA PHE A 56 -2.75 19.07 -5.10
C PHE A 56 -2.74 20.09 -6.24
N THR A 57 -2.24 21.28 -5.93
CA THR A 57 -1.85 22.25 -6.96
C THR A 57 -0.72 21.69 -7.82
N PRO A 58 -0.48 22.23 -9.04
CA PRO A 58 0.66 21.82 -9.85
C PRO A 58 2.02 21.96 -9.15
N ALA A 59 2.18 23.00 -8.31
CA ALA A 59 3.42 23.23 -7.56
C ALA A 59 3.64 22.16 -6.48
N GLU A 60 2.61 21.83 -5.71
CA GLU A 60 2.67 20.75 -4.71
C GLU A 60 2.90 19.38 -5.35
N ALA A 61 2.17 19.07 -6.43
CA ALA A 61 2.34 17.81 -7.15
C ALA A 61 3.77 17.68 -7.73
N LYS A 62 4.34 18.77 -8.26
CA LYS A 62 5.73 18.79 -8.72
C LYS A 62 6.71 18.59 -7.58
N PHE A 63 6.49 19.25 -6.45
CA PHE A 63 7.32 19.08 -5.26
C PHE A 63 7.30 17.61 -4.81
N LEU A 64 6.12 17.02 -4.62
CA LEU A 64 5.96 15.64 -4.19
C LEU A 64 6.65 14.67 -5.16
N ALA A 65 6.41 14.81 -6.46
CA ALA A 65 6.99 13.95 -7.49
C ALA A 65 8.53 14.08 -7.62
N THR A 66 9.11 15.20 -7.18
CA THR A 66 10.56 15.46 -7.26
C THR A 66 11.29 15.02 -6.01
N HIS A 67 10.67 15.16 -4.83
CA HIS A 67 11.34 14.97 -3.54
C HIS A 67 11.05 13.62 -2.87
N PHE A 68 10.07 12.88 -3.35
CA PHE A 68 9.75 11.54 -2.84
C PHE A 68 9.97 10.48 -3.91
N SER A 69 10.48 9.33 -3.48
CA SER A 69 10.65 8.18 -4.36
C SER A 69 9.38 7.32 -4.42
N ALA A 70 8.60 7.33 -3.34
CA ALA A 70 7.30 6.67 -3.27
C ALA A 70 6.29 7.54 -2.52
N LEU A 71 5.03 7.47 -2.97
CA LEU A 71 3.91 8.20 -2.40
C LEU A 71 2.73 7.25 -2.29
N SER A 72 2.10 7.16 -1.13
CA SER A 72 0.71 6.68 -1.03
C SER A 72 -0.22 7.87 -0.93
N ILE A 73 -1.37 7.75 -1.59
CA ILE A 73 -2.35 8.83 -1.68
C ILE A 73 -3.60 8.39 -0.93
N GLU A 74 -3.91 9.10 0.15
CA GLU A 74 -4.95 8.78 1.11
C GLU A 74 -6.38 8.85 0.57
N LYS A 75 -7.28 8.13 1.24
CA LYS A 75 -8.71 7.94 0.90
C LYS A 75 -9.56 9.21 0.73
N GLY A 76 -9.06 10.36 1.18
CA GLY A 76 -9.75 11.65 1.11
C GLY A 76 -9.26 12.57 -0.01
N GLN A 77 -8.32 12.12 -0.85
CA GLN A 77 -7.73 12.93 -1.91
C GLN A 77 -8.80 13.50 -2.85
N GLY A 78 -8.77 14.81 -3.08
CA GLY A 78 -9.54 15.47 -4.13
C GLY A 78 -11.06 15.44 -3.97
N MET A 79 -11.59 14.98 -2.84
CA MET A 79 -13.04 14.86 -2.61
C MET A 79 -13.80 16.19 -2.74
N ALA A 80 -13.17 17.33 -2.42
CA ALA A 80 -13.79 18.66 -2.58
C ALA A 80 -13.90 19.10 -4.05
N LEU A 81 -13.24 18.39 -4.98
CA LEU A 81 -13.29 18.68 -6.41
C LEU A 81 -14.53 18.07 -7.08
N GLU A 82 -15.22 17.17 -6.39
CA GLU A 82 -16.47 16.60 -6.89
C GLU A 82 -17.59 17.64 -6.92
N LYS A 83 -18.43 17.58 -7.96
CA LYS A 83 -19.55 18.51 -8.08
C LYS A 83 -20.54 18.29 -6.93
N PRO A 84 -21.14 19.35 -6.38
CA PRO A 84 -22.20 19.22 -5.38
C PRO A 84 -23.27 18.21 -5.83
N GLY A 85 -23.62 17.27 -4.95
CA GLY A 85 -24.62 16.23 -5.22
C GLY A 85 -24.11 14.97 -5.94
N LYS A 86 -22.83 14.91 -6.33
CA LYS A 86 -22.23 13.65 -6.80
C LYS A 86 -21.73 12.80 -5.62
N PRO A 87 -21.87 11.46 -5.68
CA PRO A 87 -21.25 10.59 -4.69
C PRO A 87 -19.72 10.65 -4.82
N PRO A 88 -18.97 10.48 -3.70
CA PRO A 88 -17.52 10.36 -3.73
C PRO A 88 -17.03 9.27 -4.70
N ASN A 89 -15.86 9.48 -5.28
CA ASN A 89 -15.21 8.53 -6.19
C ASN A 89 -13.69 8.53 -5.99
N GLY A 90 -13.25 8.00 -4.85
CA GLY A 90 -11.84 7.96 -4.45
C GLY A 90 -10.93 7.30 -5.48
N GLU A 91 -11.39 6.30 -6.25
CA GLU A 91 -10.62 5.69 -7.34
C GLU A 91 -10.32 6.69 -8.45
N ALA A 92 -11.32 7.47 -8.88
CA ALA A 92 -11.13 8.47 -9.92
C ALA A 92 -10.25 9.63 -9.45
N ASP A 93 -10.43 10.07 -8.20
CA ASP A 93 -9.65 11.14 -7.58
C ASP A 93 -8.19 10.75 -7.40
N PHE A 94 -7.95 9.52 -6.94
CA PHE A 94 -6.63 8.92 -6.89
C PHE A 94 -6.00 8.87 -8.28
N LEU A 95 -6.70 8.32 -9.29
CA LEU A 95 -6.16 8.18 -10.64
C LEU A 95 -5.85 9.54 -11.28
N ARG A 96 -6.63 10.58 -11.00
CA ARG A 96 -6.35 11.95 -11.42
C ARG A 96 -5.03 12.44 -10.82
N THR A 97 -4.84 12.22 -9.53
CA THR A 97 -3.63 12.61 -8.79
C THR A 97 -2.41 11.82 -9.25
N ALA A 98 -2.54 10.50 -9.41
CA ALA A 98 -1.48 9.64 -9.91
C ALA A 98 -1.01 10.07 -11.30
N ARG A 99 -1.93 10.39 -12.21
CA ARG A 99 -1.58 10.93 -13.53
C ARG A 99 -0.84 12.26 -13.43
N GLN A 100 -1.29 13.17 -12.57
CA GLN A 100 -0.65 14.47 -12.35
C GLN A 100 0.79 14.31 -11.80
N LEU A 101 1.02 13.40 -10.86
CA LEU A 101 2.37 13.11 -10.37
C LEU A 101 3.28 12.56 -11.48
N LYS A 102 2.75 11.62 -12.28
CA LYS A 102 3.48 11.02 -13.40
C LYS A 102 3.82 11.99 -14.53
N THR A 103 3.13 13.13 -14.68
CA THR A 103 3.54 14.16 -15.64
C THR A 103 4.82 14.89 -15.22
N PHE A 104 5.09 14.99 -13.92
CA PHE A 104 6.31 15.63 -13.40
C PHE A 104 7.46 14.64 -13.26
N ASN A 105 7.17 13.43 -12.79
CA ASN A 105 8.15 12.36 -12.69
C ASN A 105 7.50 11.01 -13.03
N PRO A 106 7.73 10.43 -14.23
CA PRO A 106 7.16 9.14 -14.59
C PRO A 106 7.68 7.98 -13.72
N LYS A 107 8.82 8.17 -13.04
CA LYS A 107 9.47 7.16 -12.19
C LYS A 107 9.06 7.21 -10.72
N VAL A 108 8.31 8.22 -10.26
CA VAL A 108 7.84 8.25 -8.86
C VAL A 108 6.90 7.07 -8.63
N CYS A 109 7.12 6.29 -7.58
CA CYS A 109 6.23 5.17 -7.23
C CYS A 109 4.95 5.72 -6.59
N VAL A 110 3.79 5.43 -7.18
CA VAL A 110 2.48 5.90 -6.68
C VAL A 110 1.62 4.72 -6.23
N LEU A 111 1.28 4.68 -4.95
CA LEU A 111 0.56 3.61 -4.28
C LEU A 111 -0.88 4.01 -3.98
N PHE A 112 -1.82 3.14 -4.36
CA PHE A 112 -3.22 3.29 -4.00
C PHE A 112 -3.44 2.89 -2.54
N TYR A 113 -3.88 3.82 -1.69
CA TYR A 113 -4.28 3.52 -0.31
C TYR A 113 -5.53 2.65 -0.32
N TRP A 114 -5.48 1.50 0.35
CA TRP A 114 -6.60 0.58 0.44
C TRP A 114 -6.66 -0.10 1.81
N ASN A 115 -7.69 0.21 2.60
CA ASN A 115 -7.79 -0.29 3.96
C ASN A 115 -8.44 -1.69 3.98
N ALA A 116 -7.77 -2.65 4.62
CA ALA A 116 -8.23 -4.03 4.74
C ALA A 116 -9.27 -4.25 5.84
N ARG A 117 -9.38 -3.32 6.80
CA ARG A 117 -10.19 -3.48 8.00
C ARG A 117 -11.34 -2.50 8.10
N ARG A 118 -11.12 -1.23 7.83
CA ARG A 118 -12.10 -0.15 7.96
C ARG A 118 -12.82 0.07 6.64
N PHE A 119 -14.14 0.15 6.73
CA PHE A 119 -14.97 0.56 5.62
C PHE A 119 -15.16 2.08 5.65
N PHE A 120 -14.77 2.75 4.57
CA PHE A 120 -14.97 4.18 4.34
C PHE A 120 -15.80 4.34 3.07
N PRO A 121 -16.96 5.03 3.11
CA PRO A 121 -17.85 5.16 1.96
C PRO A 121 -17.40 6.28 0.99
N PHE A 122 -16.13 6.26 0.60
CA PHE A 122 -15.50 7.30 -0.24
C PHE A 122 -15.19 6.83 -1.67
N TYR A 123 -15.39 5.54 -1.94
CA TYR A 123 -15.01 4.89 -3.18
C TYR A 123 -16.25 4.53 -4.01
N GLN A 124 -16.09 4.52 -5.33
CA GLN A 124 -17.10 4.03 -6.25
C GLN A 124 -17.43 2.55 -5.98
N ALA A 125 -16.43 1.74 -5.63
CA ALA A 125 -16.58 0.34 -5.28
C ALA A 125 -17.55 0.11 -4.10
N ASP A 126 -17.74 1.09 -3.23
CA ASP A 126 -18.61 0.98 -2.06
C ASP A 126 -20.09 0.78 -2.42
N LYS A 127 -20.46 1.13 -3.67
CA LYS A 127 -21.81 0.88 -4.20
C LYS A 127 -22.16 -0.60 -4.21
N THR A 128 -21.18 -1.48 -4.32
CA THR A 128 -21.37 -2.95 -4.38
C THR A 128 -21.03 -3.64 -3.08
N VAL A 129 -20.70 -2.91 -2.00
CA VAL A 129 -20.46 -3.52 -0.69
C VAL A 129 -21.76 -4.13 -0.18
N GLU A 130 -21.67 -5.40 0.21
CA GLU A 130 -22.77 -6.11 0.85
C GLU A 130 -22.75 -5.91 2.35
N ASN A 131 -23.95 -5.79 2.95
CA ASN A 131 -24.09 -5.67 4.39
C ASN A 131 -23.33 -6.79 5.11
N ALA A 132 -23.49 -8.04 4.67
CA ALA A 132 -22.84 -9.22 5.27
C ALA A 132 -21.31 -9.14 5.38
N TRP A 133 -20.66 -8.22 4.66
CA TRP A 133 -19.22 -8.01 4.72
C TRP A 133 -18.79 -7.03 5.80
N ILE A 134 -19.72 -6.29 6.41
CA ILE A 134 -19.44 -5.38 7.53
C ILE A 134 -19.92 -6.02 8.83
N SER A 135 -19.12 -5.95 9.89
CA SER A 135 -19.46 -6.52 11.20
C SER A 135 -20.63 -5.77 11.84
N ASN A 136 -21.70 -6.47 12.21
CA ASN A 136 -22.85 -5.90 12.94
C ASN A 136 -22.44 -5.13 14.20
N LYS A 137 -21.34 -5.52 14.86
CA LYS A 137 -20.82 -4.87 16.07
C LYS A 137 -20.27 -3.46 15.79
N THR A 138 -19.84 -3.21 14.56
CA THR A 138 -19.19 -1.95 14.15
C THR A 138 -19.95 -1.24 13.03
N ARG A 139 -21.02 -1.83 12.49
CA ARG A 139 -21.90 -1.27 11.44
C ARG A 139 -22.53 0.09 11.77
N HIS A 140 -22.46 0.50 13.04
CA HIS A 140 -22.98 1.78 13.51
C HIS A 140 -21.89 2.86 13.60
N ALA A 141 -20.61 2.50 13.47
CA ALA A 141 -19.50 3.44 13.47
C ALA A 141 -19.46 4.21 12.15
N SER A 142 -20.30 5.26 12.05
CA SER A 142 -20.23 6.22 10.94
C SER A 142 -19.25 7.34 11.29
N MET A 143 -18.43 7.71 10.31
CA MET A 143 -17.65 8.95 10.35
C MET A 143 -18.55 10.06 9.81
N VAL A 144 -19.01 10.96 10.69
CA VAL A 144 -19.69 12.19 10.23
C VAL A 144 -19.20 13.39 11.02
N HIS A 145 -18.64 14.32 10.25
CA HIS A 145 -18.35 15.75 10.45
C HIS A 145 -16.87 16.08 10.29
N HIS A 146 -16.60 16.96 9.32
CA HIS A 146 -15.38 17.75 9.25
C HIS A 146 -15.40 18.67 10.48
N THR A 147 -14.62 18.33 11.50
CA THR A 147 -14.24 19.29 12.53
C THR A 147 -13.04 20.09 12.02
N PRO A 148 -12.69 21.23 12.64
CA PRO A 148 -11.43 21.92 12.35
C PRO A 148 -10.18 21.05 12.53
N TRP A 149 -10.30 19.89 13.20
CA TRP A 149 -9.21 18.99 13.58
C TRP A 149 -9.33 17.58 12.96
N GLY A 150 -10.25 17.35 12.02
CA GLY A 150 -10.45 16.05 11.36
C GLY A 150 -11.89 15.50 11.45
N TRP A 151 -12.09 14.23 11.09
CA TRP A 151 -13.41 13.60 11.02
C TRP A 151 -13.90 13.10 12.39
N ALA A 152 -15.05 13.57 12.86
CA ALA A 152 -15.70 13.04 14.07
C ALA A 152 -16.55 11.78 13.76
N ILE A 153 -16.68 10.89 14.74
CA ILE A 153 -17.53 9.68 14.66
C ILE A 153 -18.92 10.00 15.22
N ARG A 154 -19.97 9.81 14.41
CA ARG A 154 -21.36 9.90 14.88
C ARG A 154 -22.26 8.95 14.09
N ASN A 155 -23.08 8.18 14.80
CA ASN A 155 -23.98 7.15 14.26
C ASN A 155 -24.91 7.71 13.19
N SER A 156 -24.87 7.16 11.97
CA SER A 156 -25.72 7.61 10.87
C SER A 156 -25.87 6.50 9.81
N TRP A 157 -27.10 6.28 9.34
CA TRP A 157 -27.48 5.36 8.26
C TRP A 157 -27.84 6.17 7.01
N TYR A 158 -27.27 5.87 5.83
CA TYR A 158 -27.74 6.46 4.56
C TYR A 158 -28.42 5.36 3.76
N ARG A 159 -29.72 5.50 3.50
CA ARG A 159 -30.49 4.63 2.59
C ARG A 159 -30.35 3.12 2.87
N GLY A 160 -30.30 2.71 4.14
CA GLY A 160 -30.23 1.28 4.53
C GLY A 160 -28.87 0.62 4.37
N LYS A 161 -27.80 1.39 4.10
CA LYS A 161 -26.42 0.90 4.04
C LYS A 161 -25.58 1.43 5.23
N PRO A 162 -24.57 0.67 5.69
CA PRO A 162 -23.60 1.17 6.66
C PRO A 162 -22.90 2.42 6.09
N GLN A 163 -22.62 3.41 6.95
CA GLN A 163 -21.79 4.58 6.59
C GLN A 163 -20.38 4.48 7.16
N GLY A 164 -20.02 3.30 7.66
CA GLY A 164 -18.72 2.98 8.20
C GLY A 164 -18.79 1.68 9.00
N GLY A 165 -17.64 1.23 9.48
CA GLY A 165 -17.52 0.02 10.26
C GLY A 165 -16.25 -0.75 9.97
N GLU A 166 -16.20 -2.00 10.44
CA GLU A 166 -15.10 -2.91 10.18
C GLU A 166 -15.57 -4.06 9.29
N TYR A 167 -14.77 -4.39 8.29
CA TYR A 167 -14.99 -5.54 7.44
C TYR A 167 -14.86 -6.85 8.23
N VAL A 168 -15.68 -7.83 7.87
CA VAL A 168 -15.54 -9.22 8.30
C VAL A 168 -14.47 -9.86 7.41
N MET A 169 -13.20 -9.74 7.81
CA MET A 169 -12.04 -10.14 6.99
C MET A 169 -12.03 -11.62 6.59
N SER A 170 -12.70 -12.49 7.36
CA SER A 170 -12.84 -13.92 7.03
C SER A 170 -13.96 -14.23 6.03
N ASN A 171 -14.74 -13.24 5.58
CA ASN A 171 -15.78 -13.44 4.59
C ASN A 171 -15.16 -13.59 3.18
N PRO A 172 -15.39 -14.69 2.46
CA PRO A 172 -14.76 -14.93 1.15
C PRO A 172 -15.27 -13.98 0.05
N GLY A 173 -16.52 -13.52 0.12
CA GLY A 173 -17.08 -12.52 -0.79
C GLY A 173 -16.37 -11.18 -0.64
N PHE A 174 -16.18 -10.74 0.61
CA PHE A 174 -15.36 -9.56 0.93
C PHE A 174 -13.93 -9.70 0.38
N GLN A 175 -13.23 -10.81 0.69
CA GLN A 175 -11.84 -10.99 0.24
C GLN A 175 -11.74 -10.91 -1.29
N LYS A 176 -12.67 -11.58 -2.00
CA LYS A 176 -12.71 -11.54 -3.47
C LYS A 176 -12.96 -10.13 -3.99
N TRP A 177 -13.96 -9.44 -3.45
CA TRP A 177 -14.29 -8.06 -3.84
C TRP A 177 -13.11 -7.12 -3.59
N TRP A 178 -12.60 -7.10 -2.37
CA TRP A 178 -11.52 -6.21 -1.94
C TRP A 178 -10.26 -6.37 -2.79
N VAL A 179 -9.86 -7.62 -3.07
CA VAL A 179 -8.69 -7.90 -3.91
C VAL A 179 -8.94 -7.50 -5.36
N ASN A 180 -10.14 -7.74 -5.90
CA ASN A 180 -10.45 -7.36 -7.28
C ASN A 180 -10.39 -5.83 -7.48
N ILE A 181 -10.85 -5.03 -6.51
CA ILE A 181 -10.72 -3.58 -6.58
C ILE A 181 -9.26 -3.16 -6.57
N ALA A 182 -8.46 -3.68 -5.63
CA ALA A 182 -7.03 -3.38 -5.56
C ALA A 182 -6.29 -3.74 -6.86
N VAL A 183 -6.53 -4.92 -7.41
CA VAL A 183 -5.93 -5.38 -8.67
C VAL A 183 -6.38 -4.52 -9.85
N GLY A 184 -7.66 -4.13 -9.89
CA GLY A 184 -8.18 -3.21 -10.90
C GLY A 184 -7.48 -1.86 -10.87
N MET A 185 -7.23 -1.32 -9.68
CA MET A 185 -6.47 -0.08 -9.50
C MET A 185 -5.01 -0.22 -9.93
N ALA A 186 -4.34 -1.30 -9.52
CA ALA A 186 -2.95 -1.58 -9.88
C ALA A 186 -2.73 -1.79 -11.38
N ALA A 187 -3.75 -2.26 -12.12
CA ALA A 187 -3.67 -2.44 -13.56
C ALA A 187 -3.54 -1.12 -14.34
N HIS A 188 -3.86 0.03 -13.72
CA HIS A 188 -3.69 1.33 -14.37
C HIS A 188 -2.21 1.70 -14.49
N ARG A 189 -1.81 2.20 -15.67
CA ARG A 189 -0.40 2.57 -15.96
C ARG A 189 0.23 3.52 -14.94
N SER A 190 -0.56 4.42 -14.35
CA SER A 190 -0.09 5.43 -13.40
C SER A 190 0.00 4.95 -11.95
N VAL A 191 -0.32 3.68 -11.68
CA VAL A 191 -0.39 3.11 -10.32
C VAL A 191 0.65 2.02 -10.21
N ASP A 192 1.62 2.16 -9.32
CA ASP A 192 2.78 1.26 -9.24
C ASP A 192 2.62 0.19 -8.15
N GLY A 193 1.53 0.26 -7.40
CA GLY A 193 1.31 -0.66 -6.31
C GLY A 193 0.15 -0.27 -5.41
N ILE A 194 0.00 -1.03 -4.32
CA ILE A 194 -1.04 -0.87 -3.32
C ILE A 194 -0.37 -0.65 -1.97
N PHE A 195 -0.80 0.40 -1.27
CA PHE A 195 -0.52 0.56 0.15
C PHE A 195 -1.71 -0.02 0.92
N VAL A 196 -1.48 -1.12 1.62
CA VAL A 196 -2.51 -1.83 2.37
C VAL A 196 -2.45 -1.42 3.82
N ASP A 197 -3.49 -0.72 4.27
CA ASP A 197 -3.62 -0.29 5.66
C ASP A 197 -4.51 -1.26 6.46
N GLY A 198 -4.27 -1.35 7.77
CA GLY A 198 -5.08 -2.17 8.67
C GLY A 198 -4.92 -3.68 8.47
N THR A 199 -3.74 -4.14 8.00
CA THR A 199 -3.46 -5.57 7.85
C THR A 199 -3.08 -6.25 9.16
N ILE A 200 -2.64 -5.52 10.19
CA ILE A 200 -2.47 -6.07 11.54
C ILE A 200 -3.84 -6.25 12.21
N PRO A 201 -4.26 -7.48 12.48
CA PRO A 201 -5.28 -7.70 13.48
C PRO A 201 -4.65 -7.45 14.88
N PRO A 202 -5.34 -6.79 15.83
CA PRO A 202 -4.83 -6.58 17.19
C PRO A 202 -4.26 -7.87 17.77
N ALA A 203 -3.22 -7.82 18.60
CA ALA A 203 -2.59 -9.02 19.17
C ALA A 203 -3.61 -10.00 19.80
N THR A 204 -4.68 -9.44 20.38
CA THR A 204 -5.84 -10.12 21.00
C THR A 204 -6.81 -10.78 20.02
N SER A 205 -6.58 -10.65 18.72
CA SER A 205 -7.44 -11.23 17.69
C SER A 205 -7.30 -12.74 17.63
N SER A 206 -8.42 -13.42 17.42
CA SER A 206 -8.46 -14.88 17.25
C SER A 206 -7.53 -15.37 16.13
N PRO A 207 -6.98 -16.60 16.20
CA PRO A 207 -6.21 -17.21 15.12
C PRO A 207 -6.90 -17.18 13.76
N LYS A 208 -8.23 -17.41 13.72
CA LYS A 208 -9.04 -17.32 12.50
C LYS A 208 -8.96 -15.95 11.82
N THR A 209 -8.96 -14.87 12.61
CA THR A 209 -8.86 -13.50 12.10
C THR A 209 -7.45 -13.24 11.55
N LYS A 210 -6.41 -13.68 12.26
CA LYS A 210 -5.00 -13.60 11.80
C LYS A 210 -4.80 -14.34 10.46
N ALA A 211 -5.29 -15.57 10.36
CA ALA A 211 -5.25 -16.35 9.13
C ALA A 211 -6.03 -15.67 7.98
N ALA A 212 -7.15 -15.01 8.28
CA ALA A 212 -7.90 -14.27 7.27
C ALA A 212 -7.14 -13.03 6.74
N CYS A 213 -6.44 -12.29 7.60
CA CYS A 213 -5.57 -11.18 7.17
C CYS A 213 -4.46 -11.67 6.23
N LEU A 214 -3.76 -12.73 6.63
CA LEU A 214 -2.69 -13.31 5.81
C LEU A 214 -3.24 -13.82 4.47
N SER A 215 -4.39 -14.51 4.48
CA SER A 215 -5.02 -15.00 3.26
C SER A 215 -5.41 -13.85 2.32
N LEU A 216 -5.89 -12.72 2.84
CA LEU A 216 -6.21 -11.55 2.02
C LEU A 216 -4.97 -10.99 1.32
N VAL A 217 -3.86 -10.81 2.06
CA VAL A 217 -2.59 -10.31 1.52
C VAL A 217 -1.99 -11.29 0.51
N GLN A 218 -2.03 -12.60 0.79
CA GLN A 218 -1.56 -13.61 -0.16
C GLN A 218 -2.36 -13.59 -1.46
N ARG A 219 -3.69 -13.52 -1.38
CA ARG A 219 -4.56 -13.43 -2.57
C ARG A 219 -4.28 -12.18 -3.40
N LEU A 220 -3.99 -11.05 -2.73
CA LEU A 220 -3.58 -9.82 -3.40
C LEU A 220 -2.26 -10.03 -4.14
N HIS A 221 -1.25 -10.55 -3.44
CA HIS A 221 0.05 -10.86 -4.01
C HIS A 221 -0.05 -11.76 -5.24
N ASP A 222 -0.77 -12.87 -5.15
CA ASP A 222 -0.91 -13.83 -6.25
C ASP A 222 -1.56 -13.19 -7.49
N LYS A 223 -2.62 -12.40 -7.29
CA LYS A 223 -3.31 -11.72 -8.40
C LYS A 223 -2.49 -10.59 -9.00
N LEU A 224 -1.76 -9.83 -8.20
CA LEU A 224 -0.86 -8.78 -8.69
C LEU A 224 0.35 -9.37 -9.44
N SER A 225 0.84 -10.53 -9.02
CA SER A 225 1.93 -11.26 -9.69
C SER A 225 1.51 -11.79 -11.07
N GLY A 226 0.20 -12.02 -11.27
CA GLY A 226 -0.37 -12.37 -12.58
C GLY A 226 -0.51 -11.18 -13.54
N LEU A 227 -0.29 -9.94 -13.08
CA LEU A 227 -0.25 -8.79 -13.98
C LEU A 227 1.10 -8.75 -14.70
N ASN A 228 1.10 -8.43 -15.99
CA ASN A 228 2.33 -8.22 -16.77
C ASN A 228 2.97 -6.84 -16.46
N LYS A 229 3.08 -6.51 -15.17
CA LYS A 229 3.65 -5.28 -14.63
C LYS A 229 4.13 -5.56 -13.21
N PRO A 230 5.31 -5.09 -12.80
CA PRO A 230 5.73 -5.20 -11.41
C PRO A 230 4.83 -4.29 -10.53
N ASN A 231 4.47 -4.79 -9.35
CA ASN A 231 3.58 -4.10 -8.42
C ASN A 231 4.19 -4.12 -7.01
N LEU A 232 4.36 -2.94 -6.41
CA LEU A 232 4.78 -2.84 -5.01
C LEU A 232 3.56 -3.06 -4.10
N ILE A 233 3.71 -3.92 -3.09
CA ILE A 233 2.76 -4.02 -1.98
C ILE A 233 3.47 -3.48 -0.75
N LEU A 234 3.00 -2.33 -0.25
CA LEU A 234 3.44 -1.79 1.02
C LEU A 234 2.38 -2.12 2.07
N LEU A 235 2.77 -2.80 3.14
CA LEU A 235 1.86 -3.24 4.17
C LEU A 235 2.05 -2.38 5.43
N ASN A 236 0.99 -1.75 5.90
CA ASN A 236 0.99 -1.19 7.25
C ASN A 236 0.74 -2.33 8.25
N GLY A 237 1.85 -2.96 8.60
CA GLY A 237 1.94 -3.88 9.70
C GLY A 237 1.60 -5.32 9.34
N LEU A 238 2.64 -6.14 9.21
CA LEU A 238 2.54 -7.59 9.05
C LEU A 238 3.35 -8.34 10.12
N GLU A 239 4.16 -7.64 10.92
CA GLU A 239 5.15 -8.23 11.86
C GLU A 239 4.54 -9.24 12.83
N ASP A 240 3.33 -9.00 13.35
CA ASP A 240 2.70 -9.90 14.35
C ASP A 240 2.07 -11.18 13.76
N CYS A 241 1.87 -11.24 12.44
CA CYS A 241 1.19 -12.36 11.79
C CYS A 241 2.13 -13.49 11.38
N LEU A 242 3.38 -13.17 11.01
CA LEU A 242 4.37 -14.16 10.57
C LEU A 242 4.99 -14.91 11.75
N ASN A 243 5.24 -14.22 12.87
CA ASN A 243 5.89 -14.81 14.05
C ASN A 243 4.99 -15.79 14.83
N ASN A 244 3.70 -15.89 14.52
CA ASN A 244 2.74 -16.75 15.24
C ASN A 244 2.16 -17.88 14.38
N THR A 245 2.60 -18.05 13.13
CA THR A 245 2.14 -19.14 12.26
C THR A 245 3.03 -20.37 12.29
N GLY A 246 4.16 -20.35 13.02
CA GLY A 246 5.11 -21.46 13.05
C GLY A 246 5.64 -21.84 11.66
N MET A 247 5.68 -20.87 10.74
CA MET A 247 6.29 -21.04 9.43
C MET A 247 7.73 -20.50 9.52
N ASP A 248 8.57 -21.26 10.22
CA ASP A 248 10.02 -21.30 10.01
C ASP A 248 10.33 -22.39 8.97
#